data_AF-A0A7C8CR98-F1
#
_entry.id   AF-A0A7C8CR98-F1
#
_cell.length_a   1.000
_cell.length_b   1.000
_cell.length_c   1.000
_cell.angle_alpha   90.00
_cell.angle_beta   90.00
_cell.angle_gamma   90.00
#
_symmetry.space_group_name_H-M   'P 1'
#
loop_
_entity.id
_entity.type
_entity.pdbx_description
1 polymer ?
#
loop_
_entity_poly.entity_id
_entity_poly.type
_entity_poly.pdbx_seq_one_letter_code
_entity_poly.pdbx_strand_id
1 'polypeptide(L)'
;MFAFPVGRKRVSMQKFSMQKYSALRWLTTLCVLLVGSVSLAQDSEVMEKRYQEKRAKKFVQKIEWITSLDQAKAISKQKNLPILAYFTRSYAP
;
A
#
# COMPACT_ATOMS: atom_id res chain seq x y z
N MET A 1 1.65 81.35 27.84
CA MET A 1 2.78 80.50 27.43
C MET A 1 2.19 79.23 26.84
N PHE A 2 2.10 79.13 25.51
CA PHE A 2 1.48 78.00 24.82
C PHE A 2 2.55 77.00 24.39
N ALA A 3 2.47 75.77 24.87
CA ALA A 3 3.34 74.68 24.47
C ALA A 3 2.53 73.66 23.64
N PHE A 4 2.81 73.58 22.34
CA PHE A 4 2.39 72.47 21.49
C PHE A 4 3.60 71.57 21.25
N PRO A 5 3.59 70.29 21.66
CA PRO A 5 4.60 69.36 21.21
C PRO A 5 4.21 68.77 19.85
N VAL A 6 5.03 69.09 18.84
CA VAL A 6 5.08 68.41 17.55
C VAL A 6 5.74 67.04 17.77
N GLY A 7 5.01 65.96 17.49
CA GLY A 7 5.52 64.59 17.63
C GLY A 7 4.93 63.65 16.59
N ARG A 8 5.42 63.73 15.34
CA ARG A 8 5.03 62.82 14.24
C ARG A 8 5.88 61.54 14.31
N LYS A 9 5.40 60.48 14.96
CA LYS A 9 6.00 59.13 14.87
C LYS A 9 5.44 58.37 13.66
N ARG A 10 6.27 58.16 12.63
CA ARG A 10 5.96 57.27 11.51
C ARG A 10 6.36 55.85 11.91
N VAL A 11 5.39 55.02 12.33
CA VAL A 11 5.65 53.62 12.68
C VAL A 11 5.69 52.80 11.38
N SER A 12 6.87 52.27 11.08
CA SER A 12 7.11 51.27 10.04
C SER A 12 6.43 49.95 10.43
N MET A 13 5.26 49.66 9.86
CA MET A 13 4.63 48.34 9.90
C MET A 13 4.81 47.65 8.54
N GLN A 14 5.87 46.86 8.36
CA GLN A 14 6.02 46.03 7.16
C GLN A 14 6.57 44.61 7.41
N LYS A 15 6.52 44.10 8.66
CA LYS A 15 7.12 42.79 8.99
C LYS A 15 6.17 41.75 9.59
N PHE A 16 4.87 41.78 9.25
CA PHE A 16 3.91 40.82 9.84
C PHE A 16 3.22 39.85 8.87
N SER A 17 3.45 39.92 7.55
CA SER A 17 2.71 39.08 6.59
C SER A 17 3.42 37.82 6.10
N MET A 18 4.74 37.67 6.25
CA MET A 18 5.47 36.58 5.57
C MET A 18 5.64 35.26 6.33
N GLN A 19 5.18 35.16 7.59
CA GLN A 19 5.46 33.96 8.41
C GLN A 19 4.33 32.90 8.38
N LYS A 20 3.10 33.28 7.99
CA LYS A 20 1.90 32.42 8.11
C LYS A 20 1.74 31.41 6.95
N TYR A 21 2.36 31.66 5.80
CA TYR A 21 2.20 30.84 4.59
C TYR A 21 3.19 29.68 4.48
N SER A 22 4.24 29.66 5.30
CA SER A 22 5.23 28.57 5.32
C SER A 22 4.63 27.30 5.94
N ALA A 23 4.07 27.41 7.15
CA ALA A 23 3.54 26.27 7.90
C ALA A 23 2.37 25.55 7.18
N LEU A 24 1.53 26.30 6.46
CA LEU A 24 0.40 25.73 5.73
C LEU A 24 0.84 24.87 4.54
N ARG A 25 1.97 25.22 3.89
CA ARG A 25 2.54 24.42 2.80
C ARG A 25 3.08 23.09 3.31
N TRP A 26 3.77 23.08 4.44
CA TRP A 26 4.28 21.85 5.05
C TRP A 26 3.16 20.91 5.54
N LEU A 27 2.05 21.48 6.02
CA LEU A 27 0.88 20.70 6.43
C LEU A 27 0.24 19.97 5.24
N THR A 28 0.13 20.63 4.09
CA THR A 28 -0.40 20.00 2.87
C THR A 28 0.49 18.88 2.33
N THR A 29 1.82 19.04 2.38
CA THR A 29 2.74 17.96 1.96
C THR A 29 2.66 16.75 2.88
N LEU A 30 2.49 16.96 4.19
CA LEU A 30 2.32 15.88 5.16
C LEU A 30 1.03 15.09 4.91
N CYS A 31 -0.08 15.77 4.61
CA CYS A 31 -1.35 15.11 4.30
C CYS A 31 -1.28 14.26 3.02
N VAL A 32 -0.57 14.71 1.98
CA VAL A 32 -0.40 13.94 0.73
C VAL A 32 0.47 12.68 0.96
N LEU A 33 1.47 12.76 1.83
CA LEU A 33 2.30 11.60 2.18
C LEU A 33 1.53 10.52 2.97
N LEU A 34 0.59 10.91 3.83
CA LEU A 34 -0.22 9.98 4.63
C LEU A 34 -1.23 9.17 3.81
N VAL A 35 -1.73 9.71 2.69
CA VAL A 35 -2.70 9.01 1.83
C VAL A 35 -2.04 7.89 1.02
N GLY A 36 -0.75 8.01 0.69
CA GLY A 36 -0.01 7.01 -0.09
C GLY A 36 0.23 5.68 0.65
N SER A 37 0.27 5.69 1.98
CA SER A 37 0.56 4.50 2.80
C SER A 37 -0.60 3.51 2.94
N VAL A 38 -1.83 3.89 2.59
CA VAL A 38 -3.01 3.01 2.75
C VAL A 38 -3.13 1.99 1.60
N SER A 39 -2.52 2.24 0.44
CA SER A 39 -2.65 1.36 -0.73
C SER A 39 -1.76 0.11 -0.71
N LEU A 40 -0.79 0.01 0.21
CA LEU A 40 0.18 -1.10 0.28
C LEU A 40 -0.24 -2.21 1.25
N ALA A 41 -1.31 -2.03 2.03
CA ALA A 41 -1.89 -3.07 2.86
C ALA A 41 -2.92 -3.90 2.07
N GLN A 42 -2.51 -4.46 0.92
CA GLN A 42 -3.22 -5.63 0.39
C GLN A 42 -2.88 -6.79 1.32
N ASP A 43 -3.86 -7.14 2.14
CA ASP A 43 -3.78 -8.00 3.32
C ASP A 43 -3.23 -9.40 2.97
N SER A 44 -1.91 -9.55 3.06
CA SER A 44 -1.19 -10.80 2.84
C SER A 44 -1.66 -11.89 3.80
N GLU A 45 -2.10 -11.51 4.99
CA GLU A 45 -2.66 -12.41 5.98
C GLU A 45 -4.00 -13.01 5.51
N VAL A 46 -4.86 -12.19 4.88
CA VAL A 46 -6.11 -12.67 4.27
C VAL A 46 -5.84 -13.60 3.09
N MET A 47 -4.81 -13.34 2.28
CA MET A 47 -4.45 -14.20 1.16
C MET A 47 -3.91 -15.56 1.64
N GLU A 48 -3.09 -15.56 2.69
CA GLU A 48 -2.59 -16.79 3.32
C GLU A 48 -3.74 -17.59 3.95
N LYS A 49 -4.67 -16.93 4.66
CA LYS A 49 -5.87 -17.59 5.19
C LYS A 49 -6.67 -18.29 4.09
N ARG A 50 -6.93 -17.60 2.97
CA ARG A 50 -7.64 -18.18 1.81
C ARG A 50 -6.90 -19.35 1.19
N TYR A 51 -5.57 -19.30 1.16
CA TYR A 51 -4.75 -20.41 0.68
C TYR A 51 -4.90 -21.64 1.58
N GLN A 52 -4.78 -21.46 2.89
CA GLN A 52 -4.89 -22.54 3.86
C GLN A 52 -6.29 -23.16 3.88
N GLU A 53 -7.34 -22.34 3.85
CA GLU A 53 -8.73 -22.79 3.75
C GLU A 53 -8.98 -23.64 2.51
N LYS A 54 -8.37 -23.29 1.38
CA LYS A 54 -8.53 -24.04 0.13
C LYS A 54 -7.70 -25.32 0.12
N ARG A 55 -6.49 -25.32 0.68
CA ARG A 55 -5.72 -26.56 0.91
C ARG A 55 -6.42 -27.53 1.85
N ALA A 56 -7.18 -27.03 2.82
CA ALA A 56 -7.95 -27.85 3.75
C ALA A 56 -9.17 -28.55 3.12
N LYS A 57 -9.53 -28.24 1.86
CA LYS A 57 -10.69 -28.88 1.22
C LYS A 57 -10.40 -30.34 0.92
N LYS A 58 -11.39 -31.21 1.20
CA LYS A 58 -11.30 -32.67 1.04
C LYS A 58 -10.84 -33.13 -0.35
N PHE A 59 -11.19 -32.42 -1.41
CA PHE A 59 -10.77 -32.81 -2.77
C PHE A 59 -9.29 -32.50 -3.04
N VAL A 60 -8.75 -31.44 -2.43
CA VAL A 60 -7.34 -31.05 -2.59
C VAL A 60 -6.45 -32.04 -1.88
N GLN A 61 -6.86 -32.52 -0.69
CA GLN A 61 -6.11 -33.47 0.11
C GLN A 61 -6.11 -34.91 -0.43
N LYS A 62 -7.05 -35.26 -1.31
CA LYS A 62 -7.17 -36.63 -1.86
C LYS A 62 -6.11 -36.97 -2.90
N ILE A 63 -5.45 -35.97 -3.47
CA ILE A 63 -4.56 -36.12 -4.61
C ILE A 63 -3.27 -35.35 -4.33
N GLU A 64 -2.14 -35.93 -4.69
CA GLU A 64 -0.86 -35.24 -4.66
C GLU A 64 -0.79 -34.23 -5.81
N TRP A 65 -0.62 -32.95 -5.49
CA TRP A 65 -0.52 -31.87 -6.47
C TRP A 65 0.93 -31.60 -6.84
N ILE A 66 1.24 -31.72 -8.13
CA ILE A 66 2.56 -31.35 -8.67
C ILE A 66 2.51 -29.87 -9.09
N THR A 67 3.41 -29.07 -8.56
CA THR A 67 3.48 -27.62 -8.84
C THR A 67 4.43 -27.28 -9.99
N SER A 68 5.29 -28.22 -10.41
CA SER A 68 6.24 -28.04 -11.51
C SER A 68 5.78 -28.74 -12.78
N LEU A 69 5.78 -28.00 -13.89
CA LEU A 69 5.44 -28.55 -15.21
C LEU A 69 6.42 -29.66 -15.64
N ASP A 70 7.71 -29.51 -15.35
CA ASP A 70 8.71 -30.49 -15.77
C ASP A 70 8.56 -31.81 -15.01
N GLN A 71 8.25 -31.75 -13.72
CA GLN A 71 7.91 -32.93 -12.93
C GLN A 71 6.64 -33.61 -13.44
N ALA A 72 5.60 -32.82 -13.75
CA ALA A 72 4.35 -33.36 -14.31
C ALA A 72 4.59 -34.06 -15.65
N LYS A 73 5.44 -33.50 -16.52
CA LYS A 73 5.85 -34.13 -17.80
C LYS A 73 6.61 -35.43 -17.58
N ALA A 74 7.54 -35.47 -16.62
CA ALA A 74 8.28 -36.69 -16.31
C ALA A 74 7.35 -37.82 -15.84
N ILE A 75 6.43 -37.52 -14.92
CA ILE A 75 5.47 -38.48 -14.37
C ILE A 75 4.46 -38.93 -15.43
N SER A 76 3.96 -37.99 -16.25
CA SER A 76 3.05 -38.29 -17.36
C SER A 76 3.67 -39.24 -18.37
N LYS A 77 4.93 -39.00 -18.77
CA LYS A 77 5.68 -39.92 -19.65
C LYS A 77 5.92 -41.28 -19.01
N GLN A 78 6.29 -41.33 -17.73
CA GLN A 78 6.57 -42.58 -17.03
C GLN A 78 5.33 -43.44 -16.84
N LYS A 79 4.18 -42.82 -16.49
CA LYS A 79 2.94 -43.52 -16.18
C LYS A 79 1.98 -43.63 -17.38
N ASN A 80 2.32 -43.00 -18.50
CA ASN A 80 1.47 -42.87 -19.68
C ASN A 80 0.06 -42.31 -19.36
N LEU A 81 0.01 -41.29 -18.49
CA LEU A 81 -1.23 -40.66 -18.04
C LEU A 81 -1.31 -39.20 -18.52
N PRO A 82 -2.52 -38.70 -18.85
CA PRO A 82 -2.70 -37.29 -19.23
C PRO A 82 -2.45 -36.35 -18.04
N ILE A 83 -1.97 -35.15 -18.34
CA ILE A 83 -1.77 -34.09 -17.34
C ILE A 83 -3.06 -33.27 -17.25
N LEU A 84 -3.62 -33.18 -16.04
CA LEU A 84 -4.71 -32.26 -15.72
C LEU A 84 -4.15 -31.07 -14.92
N ALA A 85 -4.22 -29.87 -15.49
CA ALA A 85 -3.76 -28.65 -14.85
C ALA A 85 -4.94 -27.83 -14.30
N TYR A 86 -4.80 -27.31 -13.09
CA TYR A 86 -5.77 -26.44 -12.45
C TYR A 86 -5.09 -25.15 -12.00
N PHE A 87 -5.53 -24.02 -12.55
CA PHE A 87 -4.98 -22.72 -12.24
C PHE A 87 -5.89 -21.97 -11.27
N THR A 88 -5.31 -21.42 -10.21
CA THR A 88 -6.05 -20.66 -9.19
C THR A 88 -5.59 -19.22 -9.18
N ARG A 89 -6.51 -18.28 -9.43
CA ARG A 89 -6.19 -16.84 -9.51
C ARG A 89 -6.24 -16.11 -8.17
N SER A 90 -6.74 -16.77 -7.11
CA SER A 90 -7.20 -16.09 -5.88
C SER A 90 -6.21 -16.17 -4.70
N TYR A 91 -5.09 -16.87 -4.87
CA TYR A 91 -4.08 -17.10 -3.85
C TYR A 91 -2.86 -17.72 -4.57
N ALA A 92 -2.13 -16.89 -5.30
CA ALA A 92 -0.79 -17.27 -5.70
C ALA A 92 0.12 -16.95 -4.50
N PRO A 93 0.77 -17.93 -3.86
CA PRO A 93 1.92 -17.62 -3.01
C PRO A 93 3.05 -16.99 -3.84
#